data_AF-A0A849E8S9-F1
#
_entry.id   AF-A0A849E8S9-F1
#
_cell.length_a   1.000
_cell.length_b   1.000
_cell.length_c   1.000
_cell.angle_alpha   90.00
_cell.angle_beta   90.00
_cell.angle_gamma   90.00
#
_symmetry.space_group_name_H-M   'P 1'
#
loop_
_entity.id
_entity.type
_entity.pdbx_description
1 polymer ?
#
loop_
_entity_poly.entity_id
_entity_poly.type
_entity_poly.pdbx_seq_one_letter_code
_entity_poly.pdbx_strand_id
1 'polypeptide(L)'
;TLAKLPKYLPVKSAAFLALALYVVDQKVRSSPHMTLPVMAGTDHIYVDANQAARDGKLVDLVCAAAVIPPVFDLPLWDRQRVMDAGTCDNAPLPQPDEGATLILLTRRYRNTPDHEHRLYVAPSEATPADKIDFTSRQKIADTWEMGRKDGQAFIDSYSPT
;
A
#
# COMPACT_ATOMS: atom_id res chain seq x y z
N THR A 1 0.05 -0.80 8.26
CA THR A 1 1.32 -1.53 8.10
C THR A 1 2.42 -0.55 7.71
N LEU A 2 3.65 -0.78 8.14
CA LEU A 2 4.85 -0.02 7.74
C LEU A 2 5.88 -0.96 7.12
N ALA A 3 6.83 -0.45 6.34
CA ALA A 3 7.96 -1.22 5.84
C ALA A 3 9.22 -1.00 6.67
N LYS A 4 9.85 -2.10 7.10
CA LYS A 4 11.23 -2.16 7.57
C LYS A 4 12.18 -2.08 6.38
N LEU A 5 13.30 -1.40 6.57
CA LEU A 5 14.39 -1.37 5.61
C LEU A 5 15.38 -2.53 5.83
N PRO A 6 16.05 -3.01 4.75
CA PRO A 6 17.15 -3.95 4.84
C PRO A 6 18.23 -3.46 5.83
N LYS A 7 18.57 -4.30 6.81
CA LYS A 7 19.49 -3.92 7.90
C LYS A 7 20.97 -3.97 7.54
N TYR A 8 21.32 -4.63 6.43
CA TYR A 8 22.70 -4.82 5.99
C TYR A 8 23.25 -3.65 5.16
N LEU A 9 22.45 -2.60 4.94
CA LEU A 9 22.84 -1.38 4.23
C LEU A 9 22.58 -0.14 5.08
N PRO A 10 23.32 0.96 4.84
CA PRO A 10 22.95 2.27 5.36
C PRO A 10 21.53 2.65 4.94
N VAL A 11 20.79 3.33 5.83
CA VAL A 11 19.36 3.63 5.69
C VAL A 11 18.97 4.22 4.32
N LYS A 12 19.72 5.20 3.81
CA LYS A 12 19.43 5.83 2.51
C LYS A 12 19.62 4.87 1.34
N SER A 13 20.69 4.06 1.37
CA SER A 13 20.97 3.04 0.36
C SER A 13 19.93 1.92 0.41
N ALA A 14 19.52 1.51 1.61
CA ALA A 14 18.49 0.50 1.83
C ALA A 14 17.14 0.95 1.25
N ALA A 15 16.75 2.21 1.50
CA ALA A 15 15.52 2.79 0.96
C ALA A 15 15.55 2.92 -0.57
N PHE A 16 16.68 3.37 -1.13
CA PHE A 16 16.83 3.45 -2.59
C PHE A 16 16.73 2.07 -3.25
N LEU A 17 17.40 1.05 -2.68
CA LEU A 17 17.32 -0.32 -3.17
C LEU A 17 15.89 -0.86 -3.11
N ALA A 18 15.20 -0.67 -1.98
CA ALA A 18 13.81 -1.08 -1.80
C ALA A 18 12.89 -0.45 -2.85
N LEU A 19 13.03 0.86 -3.09
CA LEU A 19 12.22 1.58 -4.08
C LEU A 19 12.52 1.13 -5.51
N ALA A 20 13.79 0.94 -5.85
CA ALA A 20 14.21 0.45 -7.16
C ALA A 20 13.63 -0.94 -7.44
N LEU A 21 13.74 -1.86 -6.47
CA LEU A 21 13.15 -3.19 -6.57
C LEU A 21 11.63 -3.16 -6.63
N TYR A 22 10.98 -2.26 -5.89
CA TYR A 22 9.53 -2.06 -5.98
C TYR A 22 9.11 -1.65 -7.39
N VAL A 23 9.81 -0.69 -8.04
CA VAL A 23 9.50 -0.26 -9.40
C VAL A 23 9.68 -1.41 -10.40
N VAL A 24 10.76 -2.20 -10.25
CA VAL A 24 11.01 -3.37 -11.10
C VAL A 24 9.92 -4.42 -10.90
N ASP A 25 9.61 -4.77 -9.66
CA ASP A 25 8.58 -5.77 -9.31
C ASP A 25 7.21 -5.35 -9.85
N GLN A 26 6.82 -4.10 -9.58
CA GLN A 26 5.58 -3.51 -10.05
C GLN A 26 5.45 -3.55 -11.58
N LYS A 27 6.56 -3.36 -12.32
CA LYS A 27 6.56 -3.39 -13.78
C LYS A 27 6.57 -4.81 -14.35
N VAL A 28 7.35 -5.71 -13.77
CA VAL A 28 7.53 -7.09 -14.25
C VAL A 28 6.40 -7.98 -13.77
N ARG A 29 6.23 -8.12 -12.45
CA ARG A 29 5.27 -9.02 -11.84
C ARG A 29 3.88 -8.42 -11.76
N SER A 30 3.75 -7.09 -11.62
CA SER A 30 2.45 -6.41 -11.62
C SER A 30 1.42 -7.13 -10.73
N SER A 31 1.82 -7.38 -9.48
CA SER A 31 0.97 -7.91 -8.41
C SER A 31 0.92 -6.90 -7.25
N PRO A 32 -0.15 -6.83 -6.45
CA PRO A 32 -0.18 -5.95 -5.27
C PRO A 32 0.81 -6.39 -4.19
N HIS A 33 1.14 -7.69 -4.11
CA HIS A 33 2.08 -8.25 -3.14
C HIS A 33 3.50 -8.29 -3.71
N MET A 34 4.42 -7.55 -3.11
CA MET A 34 5.79 -7.46 -3.62
C MET A 34 6.60 -8.69 -3.21
N THR A 35 7.59 -9.04 -4.02
CA THR A 35 8.48 -10.17 -3.80
C THR A 35 9.94 -9.74 -3.84
N LEU A 36 10.36 -8.94 -4.82
CA LEU A 36 11.77 -8.54 -4.97
C LEU A 36 12.27 -7.69 -3.81
N PRO A 37 11.57 -6.64 -3.33
CA PRO A 37 12.01 -5.88 -2.16
C PRO A 37 12.08 -6.75 -0.91
N VAL A 38 11.09 -7.65 -0.73
CA VAL A 38 11.01 -8.55 0.42
C VAL A 38 12.16 -9.54 0.43
N MET A 39 12.51 -10.10 -0.74
CA MET A 39 13.69 -10.94 -0.91
C MET A 39 15.00 -10.19 -0.62
N ALA A 40 15.03 -8.88 -0.86
CA ALA A 40 16.15 -8.01 -0.49
C ALA A 40 16.10 -7.53 0.96
N GLY A 41 15.19 -8.04 1.79
CA GLY A 41 15.14 -7.79 3.22
C GLY A 41 14.26 -6.61 3.66
N THR A 42 13.38 -6.08 2.80
CA THR A 42 12.25 -5.31 3.31
C THR A 42 11.26 -6.25 4.00
N ASP A 43 10.58 -5.78 5.04
CA ASP A 43 9.66 -6.61 5.82
C ASP A 43 8.55 -5.75 6.43
N HIS A 44 7.44 -6.39 6.79
CA HIS A 44 6.27 -5.73 7.34
C HIS A 44 6.46 -5.38 8.82
N ILE A 45 5.88 -4.26 9.22
CA ILE A 45 5.52 -3.98 10.61
C ILE A 45 4.01 -3.85 10.66
N TYR A 46 3.36 -4.81 11.31
CA TYR A 46 1.96 -4.70 11.68
C TYR A 46 1.87 -3.90 12.96
N VAL A 47 1.08 -2.83 12.90
CA VAL A 47 0.86 -1.91 14.03
C VAL A 47 -0.63 -1.92 14.32
N ASP A 48 -1.00 -2.12 15.58
CA ASP A 48 -2.37 -1.96 16.04
C ASP A 48 -2.74 -0.47 16.00
N ALA A 49 -3.53 -0.09 14.99
CA ALA A 49 -3.99 1.28 14.82
C ALA A 49 -4.93 1.75 15.94
N ASN A 50 -5.70 0.85 16.55
CA ASN A 50 -6.55 1.20 17.69
C ASN A 50 -5.70 1.52 18.92
N GLN A 51 -4.64 0.74 19.14
CA GLN A 51 -3.70 1.04 20.21
C GLN A 51 -2.95 2.35 19.94
N ALA A 52 -2.45 2.56 18.72
CA ALA A 52 -1.81 3.81 18.33
C ALA A 52 -2.75 5.01 18.52
N ALA A 53 -4.05 4.87 18.26
CA ALA A 53 -5.05 5.90 18.53
C ALA A 53 -5.21 6.19 20.02
N ARG A 54 -5.34 5.15 20.85
CA ARG A 54 -5.41 5.30 22.33
C ARG A 54 -4.15 5.95 22.90
N ASP A 55 -2.99 5.70 22.30
CA ASP A 55 -1.71 6.27 22.68
C ASP A 55 -1.46 7.68 22.09
N GLY A 56 -2.41 8.22 21.32
CA GLY A 56 -2.29 9.54 20.68
C GLY A 56 -1.32 9.61 19.49
N LYS A 57 -0.90 8.46 18.95
CA LYS A 57 0.09 8.31 17.87
C LYS A 57 -0.50 7.96 16.50
N LEU A 58 -1.83 7.95 16.36
CA LEU A 58 -2.47 7.56 15.09
C LEU A 58 -2.04 8.47 13.93
N VAL A 59 -1.93 9.78 14.16
CA VAL A 59 -1.47 10.72 13.12
C VAL A 59 -0.02 10.41 12.70
N ASP A 60 0.86 10.16 13.67
CA ASP A 60 2.25 9.77 13.40
C ASP A 60 2.32 8.46 12.61
N LEU A 61 1.45 7.50 12.92
CA LEU A 61 1.36 6.23 12.21
C LEU A 61 0.95 6.42 10.76
N VAL A 62 -0.08 7.24 10.51
CA VAL A 62 -0.55 7.56 9.15
C VAL A 62 0.55 8.26 8.35
N CYS A 63 1.21 9.26 8.96
CA CYS A 63 2.34 9.95 8.33
C CYS A 63 3.48 8.99 8.01
N ALA A 64 3.86 8.10 8.95
CA ALA A 64 4.91 7.12 8.72
C ALA A 64 4.57 6.12 7.62
N ALA A 65 3.30 5.75 7.48
CA ALA A 65 2.82 4.83 6.46
C ALA A 65 2.80 5.42 5.05
N ALA A 66 2.89 6.75 4.89
CA ALA A 66 2.81 7.46 3.62
C ALA A 66 4.16 8.04 3.14
N VAL A 67 5.28 7.63 3.74
CA VAL A 67 6.61 8.20 3.46
C VAL A 67 7.27 7.52 2.26
N ILE A 68 7.55 8.33 1.23
CA ILE A 68 8.26 7.92 0.01
C ILE A 68 9.56 8.75 -0.12
N PRO A 69 10.75 8.14 0.04
CA PRO A 69 12.02 8.81 -0.23
C PRO A 69 12.24 9.07 -1.73
N PRO A 70 12.98 10.13 -2.12
CA PRO A 70 13.60 11.15 -1.28
C PRO A 70 12.66 12.33 -0.93
N VAL A 71 11.37 12.24 -1.27
CA VAL A 71 10.41 13.34 -1.07
C VAL A 71 10.25 13.67 0.42
N PHE A 72 10.28 12.65 1.28
CA PHE A 72 10.18 12.78 2.73
C PHE A 72 11.33 12.08 3.45
N ASP A 73 11.71 12.62 4.61
CA ASP A 73 12.64 11.96 5.52
C ASP A 73 11.98 10.74 6.18
N LEU A 74 12.74 9.66 6.30
CA LEU A 74 12.29 8.41 6.91
C LEU A 74 12.06 8.60 8.41
N PRO A 75 10.82 8.51 8.93
CA PRO A 75 10.56 8.69 10.35
C PRO A 75 11.06 7.49 11.17
N LEU A 76 11.08 7.68 12.49
CA LEU A 76 11.26 6.59 13.44
C LEU A 76 9.90 6.11 13.92
N TRP A 77 9.65 4.81 13.83
CA TRP A 77 8.58 4.13 14.54
C TRP A 77 9.22 3.10 15.47
N ASP A 78 8.95 3.18 16.77
CA ASP A 78 9.56 2.32 17.80
C ASP A 78 11.08 2.16 17.65
N ARG A 79 11.78 3.29 17.47
CA ARG A 79 13.25 3.40 17.30
C ARG A 79 13.79 2.78 16.01
N GLN A 80 12.94 2.39 15.08
CA GLN A 80 13.33 1.86 13.78
C GLN A 80 12.95 2.83 12.64
N ARG A 81 13.82 2.99 11.65
CA ARG A 81 13.49 3.74 10.42
C ARG A 81 12.50 2.95 9.59
N VAL A 82 11.41 3.59 9.21
CA VAL A 82 10.30 2.99 8.46
C VAL A 82 9.98 3.80 7.21
N MET A 83 9.32 3.15 6.26
CA MET A 83 8.80 3.77 5.04
C MET A 83 7.41 3.24 4.69
N ASP A 84 6.83 3.79 3.61
CA ASP A 84 5.58 3.32 3.01
C ASP A 84 5.61 1.81 2.74
N ALA A 85 4.59 1.12 3.26
CA ALA A 85 4.49 -0.33 3.19
C ALA A 85 4.27 -0.86 1.77
N GLY A 86 3.82 -0.03 0.82
CA GLY A 86 3.70 -0.40 -0.59
C GLY A 86 5.01 -0.86 -1.23
N THR A 87 6.15 -0.59 -0.60
CA THR A 87 7.46 -1.14 -0.99
C THR A 87 7.67 -2.60 -0.61
N CYS A 88 6.90 -3.17 0.33
CA CYS A 88 6.89 -4.59 0.65
C CYS A 88 5.55 -5.27 0.29
N ASP A 89 4.42 -4.57 0.43
CA ASP A 89 3.10 -5.03 0.00
C ASP A 89 2.14 -3.85 -0.13
N ASN A 90 1.48 -3.70 -1.30
CA ASN A 90 0.47 -2.66 -1.53
C ASN A 90 -0.91 -3.06 -1.00
N ALA A 91 -1.12 -4.33 -0.68
CA ALA A 91 -2.35 -4.87 -0.12
C ALA A 91 -2.04 -5.86 1.02
N PRO A 92 -1.40 -5.39 2.12
CA PRO A 92 -1.04 -6.26 3.22
C PRO A 92 -2.30 -6.88 3.84
N LEU A 93 -2.23 -8.18 4.11
CA LEU A 93 -3.32 -8.95 4.69
C LEU A 93 -3.37 -8.80 6.22
N PRO A 94 -4.54 -9.00 6.86
CA PRO A 94 -4.61 -9.04 8.31
C PRO A 94 -3.72 -10.13 8.91
N GLN A 95 -3.41 -9.98 10.20
CA GLN A 95 -2.65 -10.97 10.97
C GLN A 95 -3.41 -11.28 12.27
N PRO A 96 -3.93 -12.52 12.45
CA PRO A 96 -3.90 -13.62 11.48
C PRO A 96 -4.74 -13.32 10.23
N ASP A 97 -4.41 -13.97 9.11
CA ASP A 97 -5.17 -13.87 7.85
C ASP A 97 -6.36 -14.82 7.88
N GLU A 98 -7.43 -14.40 8.56
CA GLU A 98 -8.63 -15.19 8.80
C GLU A 98 -9.89 -14.47 8.32
N GLY A 99 -10.87 -15.25 7.88
CA GLY A 99 -12.15 -14.75 7.37
C GLY A 99 -12.08 -14.26 5.92
N ALA A 100 -13.14 -13.55 5.51
CA ALA A 100 -13.24 -12.97 4.16
C ALA A 100 -12.67 -11.55 4.14
N THR A 101 -11.73 -11.29 3.22
CA THR A 101 -11.09 -9.98 3.06
C THR A 101 -11.48 -9.36 1.73
N LEU A 102 -12.03 -8.14 1.77
CA LEU A 102 -12.20 -7.27 0.61
C LEU A 102 -10.98 -6.34 0.48
N ILE A 103 -10.25 -6.45 -0.62
CA ILE A 103 -9.08 -5.64 -0.93
C ILE A 103 -9.46 -4.61 -2.00
N LEU A 104 -9.53 -3.34 -1.59
CA LEU A 104 -9.77 -2.22 -2.49
C LEU A 104 -8.43 -1.69 -3.03
N LEU A 105 -8.22 -1.84 -4.33
CA LEU A 105 -7.01 -1.40 -5.01
C LEU A 105 -7.21 0.02 -5.58
N THR A 106 -6.12 0.76 -5.72
CA THR A 106 -6.11 2.09 -6.38
C THR A 106 -5.57 2.05 -7.80
N ARG A 107 -5.25 0.87 -8.30
CA ARG A 107 -4.80 0.63 -9.68
C ARG A 107 -5.06 -0.80 -10.09
N ARG A 108 -5.05 -1.03 -11.40
CA ARG A 108 -5.12 -2.37 -11.97
C ARG A 108 -3.75 -3.06 -11.93
N TYR A 109 -3.76 -4.31 -11.52
CA TYR A 109 -2.61 -5.21 -11.53
C TYR A 109 -2.89 -6.31 -12.56
N ARG A 110 -1.87 -6.77 -13.28
CA ARG A 110 -2.04 -7.89 -14.22
C ARG A 110 -2.23 -9.21 -13.47
N ASN A 111 -1.62 -9.33 -12.29
CA ASN A 111 -1.54 -10.55 -11.50
C ASN A 111 -2.06 -10.32 -10.08
N THR A 112 -3.38 -10.29 -9.91
CA THR A 112 -4.03 -10.43 -8.60
C THR A 112 -4.18 -11.91 -8.27
N PRO A 113 -3.76 -12.37 -7.07
CA PRO A 113 -3.94 -13.76 -6.68
C PRO A 113 -5.42 -14.16 -6.68
N ASP A 114 -5.72 -15.34 -7.23
CA ASP A 114 -7.01 -15.99 -7.02
C ASP A 114 -6.98 -16.73 -5.68
N HIS A 115 -7.96 -16.45 -4.82
CA HIS A 115 -8.00 -16.98 -3.46
C HIS A 115 -9.43 -17.01 -2.92
N GLU A 116 -9.82 -18.13 -2.33
CA GLU A 116 -11.21 -18.41 -1.90
C GLU A 116 -11.81 -17.33 -1.00
N HIS A 117 -11.02 -16.79 -0.06
CA HIS A 117 -11.50 -15.80 0.91
C HIS A 117 -11.00 -14.37 0.67
N ARG A 118 -10.44 -14.06 -0.49
CA ARG A 118 -9.92 -12.71 -0.79
C ARG A 118 -10.51 -12.18 -2.07
N LEU A 119 -11.20 -11.05 -1.98
CA LEU A 119 -11.81 -10.38 -3.12
C LEU A 119 -11.03 -9.12 -3.45
N TYR A 120 -10.35 -9.11 -4.59
CA TYR A 120 -9.65 -7.92 -5.09
C TYR A 120 -10.57 -7.11 -5.98
N VAL A 121 -10.81 -5.86 -5.63
CA VAL A 121 -11.58 -4.92 -6.44
C VAL A 121 -10.65 -3.80 -6.90
N ALA A 122 -10.50 -3.70 -8.22
CA ALA A 122 -9.67 -2.69 -8.87
C ALA A 122 -10.53 -1.60 -9.50
N PRO A 123 -9.99 -0.39 -9.67
CA PRO A 123 -10.70 0.66 -10.41
C PRO A 123 -10.94 0.22 -11.85
N SER A 124 -12.04 0.71 -12.45
CA SER A 124 -12.40 0.40 -13.84
C SER A 124 -11.35 0.89 -14.83
N GLU A 125 -10.74 2.04 -14.54
CA GLU A 125 -9.69 2.68 -15.31
C GLU A 125 -8.56 3.24 -14.42
N ALA A 126 -7.56 3.89 -15.02
CA ALA A 126 -6.49 4.52 -14.26
C ALA A 126 -7.04 5.73 -13.50
N THR A 127 -6.75 5.81 -12.19
CA THR A 127 -7.20 6.94 -11.36
C THR A 127 -6.61 8.27 -11.84
N PRO A 128 -7.41 9.34 -12.00
CA PRO A 128 -6.92 10.64 -12.45
C PRO A 128 -5.89 11.28 -11.51
N ALA A 129 -6.06 11.12 -10.19
CA ALA A 129 -5.09 11.55 -9.19
C ALA A 129 -3.94 10.53 -9.08
N ASP A 130 -2.73 11.05 -8.93
CA ASP A 130 -1.53 10.24 -8.74
C ASP A 130 -0.96 10.40 -7.32
N LYS A 131 0.09 9.61 -7.01
CA LYS A 131 0.64 9.50 -5.64
C LYS A 131 1.35 10.77 -5.15
N ILE A 132 1.73 11.70 -6.03
CA ILE A 132 2.62 12.82 -5.71
C ILE A 132 1.95 14.17 -6.05
N ASP A 133 1.12 14.22 -7.09
CA ASP A 133 0.39 15.41 -7.52
C ASP A 133 -1.02 15.45 -6.93
N PHE A 134 -1.12 16.01 -5.73
CA PHE A 134 -2.37 16.37 -5.07
C PHE A 134 -2.71 17.86 -5.21
N THR A 135 -2.13 18.56 -6.22
CA THR A 135 -2.35 20.00 -6.41
C THR A 135 -3.58 20.32 -7.27
N SER A 136 -4.04 19.36 -8.08
CA SER A 136 -5.20 19.54 -8.94
C SER A 136 -6.49 19.16 -8.24
N ARG A 137 -7.30 20.16 -7.88
CA ARG A 137 -8.66 19.98 -7.37
C ARG A 137 -9.52 19.13 -8.32
N GLN A 138 -9.36 19.31 -9.63
CA GLN A 138 -10.16 18.58 -10.62
C GLN A 138 -9.81 17.09 -10.61
N LYS A 139 -8.52 16.73 -10.61
CA LYS A 139 -8.09 15.31 -10.55
C LYS A 139 -8.64 14.62 -9.30
N ILE A 140 -8.67 15.31 -8.16
CA ILE A 140 -9.23 14.78 -6.91
C ILE A 140 -10.73 14.53 -7.06
N ALA A 141 -11.48 15.50 -7.60
CA ALA A 141 -12.92 15.37 -7.81
C ALA A 141 -13.26 14.24 -8.81
N ASP A 142 -12.51 14.13 -9.90
CA ASP A 142 -12.71 13.09 -10.91
C ASP A 142 -12.42 11.70 -10.33
N THR A 143 -11.35 11.57 -9.54
CA THR A 143 -11.00 10.32 -8.86
C THR A 143 -12.09 9.90 -7.87
N TRP A 144 -12.67 10.86 -7.15
CA TRP A 144 -13.78 10.61 -6.24
C TRP A 144 -15.02 10.10 -6.97
N GLU A 145 -15.46 10.78 -8.03
CA GLU A 145 -16.66 10.37 -8.76
C GLU A 145 -16.45 9.02 -9.47
N MET A 146 -15.25 8.77 -10.00
CA MET A 146 -14.87 7.48 -10.56
C MET A 146 -15.00 6.37 -9.51
N GLY A 147 -14.47 6.56 -8.30
CA GLY A 147 -14.61 5.59 -7.21
C GLY A 147 -16.06 5.34 -6.81
N ARG A 148 -16.91 6.37 -6.83
CA ARG A 148 -18.35 6.25 -6.55
C ARG A 148 -19.06 5.41 -7.61
N LYS A 149 -18.76 5.64 -8.88
CA LYS A 149 -19.30 4.87 -10.02
C LYS A 149 -18.83 3.41 -9.98
N ASP A 150 -17.54 3.19 -9.74
CA ASP A 150 -16.95 1.85 -9.65
C ASP A 150 -17.54 1.06 -8.47
N GLY A 151 -17.73 1.72 -7.31
CA GLY A 151 -18.38 1.12 -6.15
C GLY A 151 -19.84 0.73 -6.43
N GLN A 152 -20.59 1.57 -7.13
CA GLN A 152 -21.97 1.24 -7.53
C GLN A 152 -21.99 0.04 -8.48
N ALA A 153 -21.15 0.04 -9.52
CA ALA A 153 -21.05 -1.07 -10.46
C ALA A 153 -20.64 -2.38 -9.78
N PHE A 154 -19.75 -2.31 -8.79
CA PHE A 154 -19.39 -3.45 -7.96
C PHE A 154 -20.59 -4.00 -7.20
N ILE A 155 -21.36 -3.15 -6.49
CA ILE A 155 -22.55 -3.58 -5.76
C ILE A 155 -23.61 -4.21 -6.69
N ASP A 156 -23.84 -3.59 -7.85
CA ASP A 156 -24.85 -4.06 -8.81
C ASP A 156 -24.50 -5.42 -9.45
N SER A 157 -23.21 -5.72 -9.56
CA SER A 157 -22.73 -6.97 -10.15
C SER A 157 -22.38 -8.05 -9.12
N TYR A 158 -22.14 -7.65 -7.87
CA TYR A 158 -21.72 -8.57 -6.82
C TYR A 158 -22.91 -9.33 -6.24
N SER A 159 -22.97 -10.63 -6.52
CA SER A 159 -23.87 -11.56 -5.83
C SER A 159 -23.07 -12.30 -4.77
N PRO A 160 -23.35 -12.12 -3.47
CA PRO A 160 -22.72 -12.92 -2.43
C PRO A 160 -23.06 -14.40 -2.65
N THR A 161 -22.02 -15.25 -2.59
CA THR A 161 -22.18 -16.72 -2.59
C THR A 161 -22.44 -17.23 -1.19
#